data_AF-W7RYX4-F1
#
_entry.id   AF-W7RYX4-F1
#
_cell.length_a   1.000
_cell.length_b   1.000
_cell.length_c   1.000
_cell.angle_alpha   90.00
_cell.angle_beta   90.00
_cell.angle_gamma   90.00
#
_symmetry.space_group_name_H-M   'P 1'
#
loop_
_entity.id
_entity.type
_entity.pdbx_description
1 polymer ?
#
loop_
_entity_poly.entity_id
_entity_poly.type
_entity_poly.pdbx_seq_one_letter_code
_entity_poly.pdbx_strand_id
1 'polypeptide(L)'
;MNKLIIMIGNGGHASVLTEMLLSQKETIIGFTAPTTEENAFGLTYLGSDEVIEQYNPADIELVLAIGTIKPSPLREKIFNKFTQKTYQFKSVIHPSAIIAPSVQLGQGVQIMAG
;
A
#
# COMPACT_ATOMS: atom_id res chain seq x y z
N MET A 1 -5.03 -6.04 17.12
CA MET A 1 -5.96 -5.31 16.23
C MET A 1 -5.21 -5.06 14.94
N ASN A 2 -5.81 -5.28 13.78
CA ASN A 2 -5.15 -4.91 12.52
C ASN A 2 -5.14 -3.38 12.41
N LYS A 3 -3.99 -2.82 12.01
CA LYS A 3 -3.86 -1.39 11.73
C LYS A 3 -4.68 -1.02 10.51
N LEU A 4 -5.11 0.24 10.45
CA LEU A 4 -5.82 0.78 9.29
C LEU A 4 -4.85 0.96 8.12
N ILE A 5 -5.30 0.77 6.89
CA ILE A 5 -4.44 0.84 5.70
C ILE A 5 -4.74 2.10 4.90
N ILE A 6 -3.68 2.81 4.53
CA ILE A 6 -3.71 3.84 3.48
C ILE A 6 -3.00 3.33 2.24
N MET A 7 -3.69 3.39 1.10
CA MET A 7 -3.13 3.07 -0.21
C MET A 7 -2.42 4.29 -0.79
N ILE A 8 -1.14 4.18 -1.16
CA ILE A 8 -0.44 5.25 -1.89
C ILE A 8 -0.56 4.98 -3.38
N GLY A 9 -1.46 5.70 -4.05
CA GLY A 9 -1.81 5.53 -5.46
C GLY A 9 -3.13 4.80 -5.68
N ASN A 10 -3.69 5.02 -6.87
CA ASN A 10 -5.06 4.62 -7.26
C ASN A 10 -5.14 3.98 -8.67
N GLY A 11 -3.99 3.64 -9.28
CA GLY A 11 -3.94 3.06 -10.62
C GLY A 11 -4.26 1.56 -10.66
N GLY A 12 -4.10 0.93 -11.84
CA GLY A 12 -4.40 -0.51 -12.00
C GLY A 12 -3.63 -1.45 -11.07
N HIS A 13 -2.40 -1.10 -10.68
CA HIS A 13 -1.64 -1.84 -9.66
C HIS A 13 -2.29 -1.74 -8.26
N ALA A 14 -2.84 -0.56 -7.92
CA ALA A 14 -3.56 -0.36 -6.68
C ALA A 14 -4.87 -1.15 -6.64
N SER A 15 -5.54 -1.32 -7.79
CA SER A 15 -6.75 -2.13 -7.87
C SER A 15 -6.51 -3.58 -7.47
N VAL A 16 -5.43 -4.20 -7.98
CA VAL A 16 -5.08 -5.58 -7.64
C VAL A 16 -4.77 -5.73 -6.16
N LEU A 17 -3.97 -4.82 -5.60
CA LEU A 17 -3.65 -4.83 -4.17
C LEU A 17 -4.89 -4.60 -3.29
N THR A 18 -5.78 -3.71 -3.71
CA THR A 18 -7.05 -3.42 -3.00
C THR A 18 -7.90 -4.68 -2.92
N GLU A 19 -8.09 -5.38 -4.04
CA GLU A 19 -8.85 -6.63 -4.09
C GLU A 19 -8.27 -7.69 -3.13
N MET A 20 -6.94 -7.85 -3.14
CA MET A 20 -6.25 -8.77 -2.24
C MET A 20 -6.48 -8.43 -0.77
N LEU A 21 -6.31 -7.16 -0.39
CA LEU A 21 -6.50 -6.69 0.98
C LEU A 21 -7.96 -6.86 1.45
N LEU A 22 -8.93 -6.53 0.59
CA LEU A 22 -10.34 -6.73 0.88
C LEU A 22 -10.69 -8.21 1.05
N SER A 23 -10.15 -9.10 0.22
CA SER A 23 -10.35 -10.56 0.39
C SER A 23 -9.78 -11.11 1.70
N GLN A 24 -8.72 -10.45 2.21
CA GLN A 24 -8.10 -10.75 3.50
C GLN A 24 -8.80 -10.04 4.68
N LYS A 25 -9.92 -9.34 4.43
CA LYS A 25 -10.71 -8.57 5.40
C LYS A 25 -9.91 -7.47 6.10
N GLU A 26 -8.89 -6.94 5.42
CA GLU A 26 -8.15 -5.79 5.90
C GLU A 26 -8.96 -4.50 5.74
N THR A 27 -8.74 -3.53 6.64
CA THR A 27 -9.49 -2.27 6.65
C THR A 27 -8.70 -1.17 5.94
N ILE A 28 -9.16 -0.76 4.76
CA ILE A 28 -8.59 0.34 4.00
C ILE A 28 -9.40 1.62 4.26
N ILE A 29 -8.76 2.66 4.77
CA ILE A 29 -9.44 3.93 5.11
C ILE A 29 -9.45 4.93 3.95
N GLY A 30 -8.64 4.71 2.93
CA GLY A 30 -8.63 5.52 1.73
C GLY A 30 -7.33 5.39 0.95
N PHE A 31 -7.17 6.29 -0.02
CA PHE A 31 -5.99 6.36 -0.86
C PHE A 31 -5.47 7.78 -1.02
N THR A 32 -4.19 7.92 -1.33
CA THR A 32 -3.58 9.17 -1.74
C THR A 32 -3.30 9.19 -3.25
N ALA A 33 -3.46 10.37 -3.85
CA ALA A 33 -3.13 10.62 -5.25
C ALA A 33 -2.82 12.11 -5.46
N PRO A 34 -2.04 12.48 -6.50
CA PRO A 34 -1.69 13.88 -6.76
C PRO A 34 -2.90 14.79 -7.01
N THR A 35 -3.99 14.24 -7.53
CA THR A 35 -5.26 14.93 -7.80
C THR A 35 -6.42 14.09 -7.30
N THR A 36 -7.59 14.72 -7.11
CA THR A 36 -8.83 14.01 -6.79
C THR A 36 -9.20 13.06 -7.92
N GLU A 37 -9.43 11.80 -7.56
CA GLU A 37 -9.78 10.72 -8.48
C GLU A 37 -10.90 9.87 -7.88
N GLU A 38 -11.63 9.16 -8.72
CA GLU A 38 -12.54 8.11 -8.26
C GLU A 38 -11.77 6.79 -8.06
N ASN A 39 -12.24 5.97 -7.13
CA ASN A 39 -11.67 4.65 -6.88
C ASN A 39 -12.70 3.57 -7.23
N ALA A 40 -12.27 2.53 -7.96
CA ALA A 40 -13.14 1.45 -8.43
C ALA A 40 -13.81 0.63 -7.31
N PHE A 41 -13.27 0.69 -6.08
CA PHE A 41 -13.77 -0.01 -4.90
C PHE A 41 -14.47 0.94 -3.92
N GLY A 42 -14.72 2.20 -4.31
CA GLY A 42 -15.37 3.20 -3.44
C GLY A 42 -14.51 3.69 -2.28
N LEU A 43 -13.18 3.51 -2.34
CA LEU A 43 -12.28 4.06 -1.33
C LEU A 43 -12.29 5.59 -1.36
N THR A 44 -12.12 6.21 -0.19
CA THR A 44 -12.10 7.67 -0.06
C THR A 44 -10.77 8.25 -0.54
N TYR A 45 -10.82 9.30 -1.36
CA TYR A 45 -9.64 10.12 -1.66
C TYR A 45 -9.26 10.95 -0.42
N LEU A 46 -8.09 10.69 0.15
CA LEU A 46 -7.63 11.37 1.37
C LEU A 46 -6.87 12.67 1.06
N GLY A 47 -6.42 12.86 -0.18
CA GLY A 47 -5.55 13.96 -0.58
C GLY A 47 -4.26 13.48 -1.23
N SER A 48 -3.27 14.36 -1.29
CA SER A 48 -1.90 14.01 -1.65
C SER A 48 -1.20 13.26 -0.52
N ASP A 49 0.00 12.73 -0.78
CA ASP A 49 0.75 11.92 0.18
C ASP A 49 1.04 12.65 1.51
N GLU A 50 1.04 13.99 1.53
CA GLU A 50 1.23 14.80 2.73
C GLU A 50 0.17 14.55 3.81
N VAL A 51 -1.05 14.14 3.43
CA VAL A 51 -2.12 13.84 4.40
C VAL A 51 -1.75 12.69 5.33
N ILE A 52 -0.88 11.78 4.89
CA ILE A 52 -0.43 10.62 5.67
C ILE A 52 0.21 11.07 6.99
N GLU A 53 0.88 12.23 6.98
CA GLU A 53 1.58 12.79 8.15
C GLU A 53 0.63 13.27 9.25
N GLN A 54 -0.68 13.34 8.97
CA GLN A 54 -1.72 13.65 9.95
C GLN A 54 -2.11 12.43 10.79
N TYR A 55 -1.73 11.22 10.35
CA TYR A 55 -2.01 9.97 11.04
C TYR A 55 -0.80 9.52 11.85
N ASN A 56 -1.05 8.98 13.05
CA ASN A 56 0.01 8.40 13.86
C ASN A 56 0.55 7.11 13.19
N PRO A 57 1.88 6.96 13.00
CA PRO A 57 2.48 5.72 12.46
C PRO A 57 2.13 4.44 13.23
N ALA A 58 1.75 4.57 14.51
CA ALA A 58 1.31 3.45 15.32
C ALA A 58 -0.09 2.92 14.93
N ASP A 59 -0.94 3.77 14.34
CA ASP A 59 -2.35 3.47 14.08
C ASP A 59 -2.62 2.99 12.64
N ILE A 60 -1.67 3.27 11.73
CA ILE A 60 -1.81 2.96 10.30
C ILE A 60 -0.63 2.15 9.73
N GLU A 61 -0.88 1.45 8.63
CA GLU A 61 0.12 0.93 7.70
C GLU A 61 -0.08 1.53 6.30
N LEU A 62 1.01 1.61 5.55
CA LEU A 62 1.02 2.12 4.19
C LEU A 62 1.16 0.97 3.21
N VAL A 63 0.46 1.05 2.08
CA VAL A 63 0.66 0.15 0.95
C VAL A 63 1.09 0.98 -0.24
N LEU A 64 2.33 0.77 -0.71
CA LEU A 64 2.87 1.49 -1.85
C LEU A 64 2.27 0.93 -3.16
N ALA A 65 1.14 1.49 -3.55
CA ALA A 65 0.28 0.99 -4.62
C ALA A 65 0.54 1.64 -5.99
N ILE A 66 1.65 2.36 -6.12
CA ILE A 66 2.10 2.92 -7.39
C ILE A 66 2.79 1.83 -8.22
N GLY A 67 2.13 1.40 -9.30
CA GLY A 67 2.74 0.55 -10.33
C GLY A 67 3.77 1.33 -11.15
N THR A 68 4.67 0.63 -11.84
CA THR A 68 5.66 1.31 -12.69
C THR A 68 5.93 0.48 -13.95
N ILE A 69 5.73 1.09 -15.11
CA ILE A 69 5.94 0.43 -16.42
C ILE A 69 7.40 0.58 -16.88
N LYS A 70 8.09 1.63 -16.42
CA LYS A 70 9.51 1.91 -16.69
C LYS A 70 10.25 2.12 -15.37
N PRO A 71 11.57 1.88 -15.28
CA PRO A 71 12.32 2.16 -14.05
C PRO A 71 12.09 3.59 -13.57
N SER A 72 11.65 3.76 -12.32
CA SER A 72 11.40 5.06 -11.70
C SER A 72 11.82 5.03 -10.24
N PRO A 73 12.52 6.07 -9.74
CA PRO A 73 12.89 6.16 -8.34
C PRO A 73 11.70 6.56 -7.44
N LEU A 74 10.51 6.79 -8.00
CA LEU A 74 9.37 7.32 -7.25
C LEU A 74 8.97 6.41 -6.07
N ARG A 75 8.87 5.10 -6.32
CA ARG A 75 8.51 4.12 -5.30
C ARG A 75 9.53 4.12 -4.16
N GLU A 76 10.80 4.08 -4.49
CA GLU A 76 11.91 4.11 -3.52
C GLU A 76 11.90 5.42 -2.71
N LYS A 77 11.71 6.57 -3.35
CA LYS A 77 11.64 7.87 -2.68
C LYS A 77 10.50 7.92 -1.66
N ILE A 78 9.31 7.45 -2.03
CA ILE A 78 8.14 7.41 -1.14
C ILE A 78 8.39 6.45 0.02
N PHE A 79 8.89 5.26 -0.28
CA PHE A 79 9.24 4.26 0.75
C PHE A 79 10.21 4.84 1.77
N ASN A 80 11.30 5.45 1.31
CA ASN A 80 12.32 6.06 2.17
C ASN A 80 11.75 7.25 2.97
N LYS A 81 10.96 8.13 2.34
CA LYS A 81 10.31 9.29 3.02
C LYS A 81 9.51 8.84 4.24
N PHE A 82 8.66 7.83 4.08
CA PHE A 82 7.73 7.42 5.14
C PHE A 82 8.38 6.48 6.16
N THR A 83 9.30 5.61 5.76
CA THR A 83 10.07 4.78 6.71
C THR A 83 10.97 5.61 7.62
N GLN A 84 11.59 6.68 7.11
CA GLN A 84 12.34 7.64 7.94
C GLN A 84 11.45 8.34 8.98
N LYS A 85 10.15 8.44 8.70
CA LYS A 85 9.12 8.96 9.61
C LYS A 85 8.45 7.85 10.44
N THR A 86 9.06 6.67 10.51
CA THR A 86 8.62 5.50 11.29
C THR A 86 7.33 4.82 10.82
N TYR A 87 6.76 5.24 9.69
CA TYR A 87 5.64 4.52 9.09
C TYR A 87 6.07 3.14 8.60
N GLN A 88 5.14 2.20 8.69
CA GLN A 88 5.36 0.84 8.24
C GLN A 88 4.66 0.59 6.92
N PHE A 89 5.39 0.01 5.97
CA PHE A 89 4.80 -0.53 4.75
C PHE A 89 4.33 -1.97 4.97
N LYS A 90 3.04 -2.22 4.77
CA LYS A 90 2.45 -3.54 4.87
C LYS A 90 2.88 -4.39 3.68
N SER A 91 3.31 -5.62 3.98
CA SER A 91 3.53 -6.62 2.95
C SER A 91 2.19 -7.23 2.53
N VAL A 92 1.92 -7.29 1.23
CA VAL A 92 0.66 -7.77 0.66
C VAL A 92 0.95 -9.06 -0.10
N ILE A 93 0.60 -10.20 0.50
CA ILE A 93 0.93 -11.52 -0.02
C ILE A 93 -0.38 -12.25 -0.28
N HIS A 94 -0.56 -12.74 -1.51
CA HIS A 94 -1.74 -13.51 -1.87
C HIS A 94 -1.72 -14.87 -1.15
N PRO A 95 -2.84 -15.37 -0.62
CA PRO A 95 -2.88 -16.67 0.07
C PRO A 95 -2.50 -17.87 -0.81
N SER A 96 -2.57 -17.74 -2.14
CA SER A 96 -2.12 -18.80 -3.07
C SER A 96 -0.60 -18.88 -3.20
N ALA A 97 0.14 -17.84 -2.81
CA ALA A 97 1.56 -17.73 -3.08
C ALA A 97 2.34 -18.85 -2.35
N ILE A 98 3.16 -19.57 -3.11
CA ILE A 98 4.05 -20.60 -2.57
C ILE A 98 5.39 -19.96 -2.19
N ILE A 99 5.67 -19.87 -0.90
CA ILE A 99 6.90 -19.26 -0.36
C ILE A 99 7.65 -20.31 0.45
N ALA A 100 8.92 -20.55 0.10
CA ALA A 100 9.74 -21.50 0.85
C ALA A 100 10.04 -20.96 2.26
N PRO A 101 10.10 -21.83 3.30
CA PRO A 101 10.32 -21.38 4.68
C PRO A 101 11.63 -20.64 4.93
N SER A 102 12.63 -20.80 4.05
CA SER A 102 13.94 -20.13 4.14
C SER A 102 13.97 -18.74 3.52
N VAL A 103 12.91 -18.29 2.85
CA VAL A 103 12.85 -16.98 2.20
C VAL A 103 12.78 -15.88 3.25
N GLN A 104 13.67 -14.89 3.15
CA GLN A 104 13.61 -13.67 3.94
C GLN A 104 12.93 -12.57 3.11
N LEU A 105 11.80 -12.08 3.61
CA LEU A 105 11.04 -11.03 2.95
C LEU A 105 11.35 -9.68 3.59
N GLY A 106 11.60 -8.69 2.73
CA GLY A 106 11.67 -7.29 3.14
C GLY A 106 10.30 -6.72 3.47
N GLN A 107 10.31 -5.53 4.05
CA GLN A 107 9.10 -4.77 4.34
C GLN A 107 8.43 -4.25 3.05
N GLY A 108 7.10 -4.21 3.03
CA GLY A 108 6.33 -3.69 1.90
C GLY A 108 6.38 -4.58 0.66
N VAL A 109 6.80 -5.85 0.80
CA VAL A 109 6.82 -6.79 -0.33
C VAL A 109 5.41 -7.08 -0.82
N GLN A 110 5.27 -7.25 -2.12
CA GLN A 110 3.98 -7.53 -2.75
C GLN A 110 4.13 -8.80 -3.59
N ILE A 111 3.44 -9.86 -3.19
CA ILE A 111 3.46 -11.16 -3.86
C ILE A 111 2.04 -11.46 -4.30
N MET A 112 1.81 -11.41 -5.61
CA MET A 112 0.48 -11.51 -6.21
C MET A 112 0.01 -12.96 -6.27
N ALA A 113 -1.23 -13.16 -6.74
CA ALA A 113 -1.75 -14.49 -7.01
C ALA A 113 -0.90 -15.25 -8.03
N GLY A 114 -0.73 -16.54 -7.79
CA GLY A 114 0.18 -17.44 -8.49
C GLY A 114 0.56 -18.61 -7.59
#